data_AF-A0A7J7TN89-F1
#
_entry.id   AF-A0A7J7TN89-F1
#
_cell.length_a   1.000
_cell.length_b   1.000
_cell.length_c   1.000
_cell.angle_alpha   90.00
_cell.angle_beta   90.00
_cell.angle_gamma   90.00
#
_symmetry.space_group_name_H-M   'P 1'
#
loop_
_entity.id
_entity.type
_entity.pdbx_description
1 polymer ?
#
loop_
_entity_poly.entity_id
_entity_poly.type
_entity_poly.pdbx_seq_one_letter_code
_entity_poly.pdbx_strand_id
1 'polypeptide(L)'
;MERLTLPAGGAAAVDDYLEYRRIVGEDDGGKLFTPEEYEEYKRRVLPMRLQNRLFVSWRSPTGMDCKLVGPETLCFCTHRYKQHKTDFETVPQQRPISLPCRVPGCLCRAYLYVPLNGTQPVRCRCKHFADQHSAQPGFLCSACSKCSGFHSCFTCACGQPAYAHDTVVETKQERLAQGKPVGRDVPYAAMGALTGFSSLAEGYMRLDDSGVGAPSPELLDSPGTAMDHPFLKAFQASATAPEALTDVGTSSQVSSLRRPEEDDMAFFERRYQERIKMEKAAKHKGKAPVPSKTKPS
;
A
#
# COMPACT_ATOMS: atom_id res chain seq x y z
N MET A 1 24.25 21.94 23.20
CA MET A 1 23.33 22.15 22.07
C MET A 1 22.63 23.48 22.30
N GLU A 2 22.92 24.49 21.50
CA GLU A 2 22.11 25.72 21.50
C GLU A 2 20.69 25.37 21.05
N ARG A 3 19.69 25.86 21.79
CA ARG A 3 18.29 25.68 21.46
C ARG A 3 17.94 26.70 20.38
N LEU A 4 17.68 26.23 19.16
CA LEU A 4 17.15 27.08 18.10
C LEU A 4 15.78 27.62 18.56
N THR A 5 15.70 28.93 18.80
CA THR A 5 14.45 29.62 19.15
C THR A 5 13.98 30.43 17.95
N LEU A 6 12.68 30.37 17.68
CA LEU A 6 12.07 31.20 16.64
C LEU A 6 11.77 32.59 17.22
N PRO A 7 11.96 33.68 16.43
CA PRO A 7 11.49 35.00 16.82
C PRO A 7 9.96 35.04 16.93
N ALA A 8 9.41 36.09 17.56
CA ALA A 8 7.96 36.28 17.62
C ALA A 8 7.35 36.30 16.20
N GLY A 9 6.31 35.48 15.97
CA GLY A 9 5.72 35.29 14.64
C GLY A 9 6.47 34.29 13.73
N GLY A 10 7.63 33.78 14.16
CA GLY A 10 8.43 32.84 13.36
C GLY A 10 7.73 31.50 13.11
N ALA A 11 6.86 31.04 14.01
CA ALA A 11 6.08 29.82 13.79
C ALA A 11 5.09 29.97 12.61
N ALA A 12 4.35 31.08 12.56
CA ALA A 12 3.41 31.36 11.47
C ALA A 12 4.14 31.49 10.12
N ALA A 13 5.29 32.17 10.09
CA ALA A 13 6.10 32.28 8.88
C ALA A 13 6.62 30.91 8.38
N VAL A 14 6.95 29.99 9.29
CA VAL A 14 7.33 28.62 8.94
C VAL A 14 6.14 27.86 8.36
N ASP A 15 4.96 27.97 8.97
CA ASP A 15 3.74 27.31 8.48
C ASP A 15 3.34 27.82 7.09
N ASP A 16 3.38 29.13 6.87
CA ASP A 16 3.11 29.77 5.57
C ASP A 16 4.09 29.27 4.50
N TYR A 17 5.38 29.18 4.84
CA TYR A 17 6.40 28.66 3.94
C TYR A 17 6.20 27.17 3.62
N LEU A 18 5.77 26.37 4.59
CA LEU A 18 5.47 24.96 4.38
C LEU A 18 4.23 24.78 3.49
N GLU A 19 3.20 25.61 3.65
CA GLU A 19 2.04 25.62 2.77
C GLU A 19 2.43 26.03 1.35
N TYR A 20 3.19 27.11 1.20
CA TYR A 20 3.76 27.56 -0.07
C TYR A 20 4.49 26.41 -0.75
N ARG A 21 5.40 25.72 -0.04
CA ARG A 21 6.17 24.60 -0.59
C ARG A 21 5.30 23.40 -0.97
N ARG A 22 4.17 23.16 -0.31
CA ARG A 22 3.22 22.08 -0.67
C ARG A 22 2.40 22.42 -1.91
N ILE A 23 2.02 23.68 -2.07
CA ILE A 23 1.23 24.15 -3.22
C ILE A 23 2.12 24.38 -4.43
N VAL A 24 3.23 25.08 -4.29
CA VAL A 24 4.14 25.39 -5.41
C VAL A 24 5.07 24.22 -5.74
N GLY A 25 5.41 23.40 -4.75
CA GLY A 25 6.28 22.25 -4.96
C GLY A 25 7.71 22.69 -5.27
N GLU A 26 8.11 22.57 -6.54
CA GLU A 26 9.40 23.02 -7.08
C GLU A 26 9.21 23.79 -8.40
N ASP A 27 8.01 24.31 -8.65
CA ASP A 27 7.67 25.06 -9.86
C ASP A 27 8.26 26.48 -9.86
N ASP A 28 8.79 26.93 -8.73
CA ASP A 28 9.37 28.26 -8.53
C ASP A 28 10.80 28.40 -9.09
N GLY A 29 11.37 27.31 -9.61
CA GLY A 29 12.71 27.31 -10.21
C GLY A 29 13.81 27.75 -9.24
N GLY A 30 13.57 27.63 -7.93
CA GLY A 30 14.49 28.05 -6.88
C GLY A 30 14.41 29.53 -6.48
N LYS A 31 13.47 30.31 -7.01
CA LYS A 31 13.22 31.70 -6.58
C LYS A 31 11.81 31.82 -6.00
N LEU A 32 11.71 32.24 -4.74
CA LEU A 32 10.41 32.43 -4.08
C LEU A 32 9.56 33.44 -4.83
N PHE A 33 8.30 33.09 -5.06
CA PHE A 33 7.32 34.03 -5.63
C PHE A 33 7.06 35.17 -4.67
N THR A 34 6.76 36.33 -5.26
CA THR A 34 6.15 37.43 -4.53
C THR A 34 4.72 37.04 -4.08
N PRO A 35 4.16 37.70 -3.06
CA PRO A 35 2.80 37.42 -2.60
C PRO A 35 1.76 37.51 -3.72
N GLU A 36 1.90 38.49 -4.62
CA GLU A 36 1.01 38.70 -5.76
C GLU A 36 1.10 37.55 -6.78
N GLU A 37 2.32 37.16 -7.18
CA GLU A 37 2.57 36.02 -8.06
C GLU A 37 2.05 34.70 -7.47
N TYR A 38 2.19 34.52 -6.16
CA TYR A 38 1.68 33.34 -5.46
C TYR A 38 0.15 33.26 -5.47
N GLU A 39 -0.54 34.39 -5.28
CA GLU A 39 -2.00 34.43 -5.37
C GLU A 39 -2.51 34.15 -6.78
N GLU A 40 -1.86 34.71 -7.81
CA GLU A 40 -2.19 34.42 -9.20
C GLU A 40 -1.94 32.93 -9.53
N TYR A 41 -0.81 32.38 -9.08
CA TYR A 41 -0.50 30.96 -9.22
C TYR A 41 -1.58 30.08 -8.58
N LYS A 42 -2.04 30.41 -7.36
CA LYS A 42 -3.15 29.69 -6.69
C LYS A 42 -4.43 29.75 -7.52
N ARG A 43 -4.82 30.94 -8.01
CA ARG A 43 -6.05 31.08 -8.81
C ARG A 43 -6.04 30.22 -10.06
N ARG A 44 -4.88 30.06 -10.70
CA ARG A 44 -4.72 29.23 -11.90
C ARG A 44 -4.67 27.74 -11.58
N VAL A 45 -3.86 27.35 -10.61
CA VAL A 45 -3.46 25.94 -10.42
C VAL A 45 -4.43 25.17 -9.54
N LEU A 46 -5.07 25.82 -8.56
CA LEU A 46 -5.97 25.13 -7.63
C LEU A 46 -7.18 24.51 -8.34
N PRO A 47 -7.94 25.22 -9.20
CA PRO A 47 -9.09 24.62 -9.88
C PRO A 47 -8.66 23.46 -10.79
N MET A 48 -7.57 23.65 -11.53
CA MET A 48 -7.00 22.62 -12.41
C MET A 48 -6.63 21.35 -11.63
N ARG A 49 -5.96 21.46 -10.49
CA ARG A 49 -5.58 20.31 -9.67
C ARG A 49 -6.77 19.61 -9.04
N LEU A 50 -7.79 20.35 -8.62
CA LEU A 50 -9.00 19.76 -8.06
C LEU A 50 -9.77 18.92 -9.11
N GLN A 51 -9.78 19.38 -10.36
CA GLN A 51 -10.48 18.70 -11.46
C GLN A 51 -9.66 17.58 -12.10
N ASN A 52 -8.38 17.83 -12.40
CA ASN A 52 -7.52 16.98 -13.21
C ASN A 52 -6.45 16.24 -12.40
N ARG A 53 -6.68 16.01 -11.10
CA ARG A 53 -5.76 15.25 -10.26
C ARG A 53 -5.50 13.86 -10.84
N LEU A 54 -4.20 13.52 -10.96
CA LEU A 54 -3.75 12.19 -11.36
C LEU A 54 -3.42 11.32 -10.14
N PHE A 55 -3.89 10.07 -10.18
CA PHE A 55 -3.64 9.04 -9.19
C PHE A 55 -2.60 8.08 -9.77
N VAL A 56 -1.43 8.03 -9.13
CA VAL A 56 -0.33 7.16 -9.58
C VAL A 56 -0.10 6.06 -8.55
N SER A 57 -0.16 4.82 -9.00
CA SER A 57 0.08 3.64 -8.16
C SER A 57 1.01 2.65 -8.85
N TRP A 58 1.71 1.86 -8.03
CA TRP A 58 2.46 0.70 -8.49
C TRP A 58 1.62 -0.53 -8.20
N ARG A 59 1.12 -1.15 -9.26
CA ARG A 59 0.03 -2.12 -9.22
C ARG A 59 0.53 -3.52 -9.53
N SER A 60 0.12 -4.49 -8.73
CA SER A 60 0.37 -5.91 -8.98
C SER A 60 -0.55 -6.44 -10.09
N PRO A 61 -0.20 -7.58 -10.71
CA PRO A 61 -1.08 -8.23 -11.69
C PRO A 61 -2.42 -8.68 -11.07
N THR A 62 -2.51 -8.77 -9.74
CA THR A 62 -3.76 -9.06 -9.02
C THR A 62 -4.69 -7.85 -8.86
N GLY A 63 -4.27 -6.65 -9.32
CA GLY A 63 -5.06 -5.41 -9.25
C GLY A 63 -4.82 -4.55 -8.00
N MET A 64 -4.09 -5.09 -7.01
CA MET A 64 -3.71 -4.39 -5.78
C MET A 64 -2.69 -3.28 -6.07
N ASP A 65 -2.92 -2.10 -5.53
CA ASP A 65 -1.96 -0.98 -5.59
C ASP A 65 -0.90 -1.17 -4.48
N CYS A 66 0.10 -2.02 -4.70
CA CYS A 66 1.13 -2.33 -3.70
C CYS A 66 1.85 -1.10 -3.15
N LYS A 67 2.07 -0.07 -3.96
CA LYS A 67 2.55 1.25 -3.50
C LYS A 67 1.73 2.38 -4.10
N LEU A 68 1.33 3.33 -3.26
CA LEU A 68 0.75 4.59 -3.72
C LEU A 68 1.85 5.65 -3.80
N VAL A 69 1.94 6.31 -4.95
CA VAL A 69 2.97 7.31 -5.26
C VAL A 69 2.56 8.65 -4.66
N GLY A 70 3.51 9.34 -4.05
CA GLY A 70 3.35 10.65 -3.43
C GLY A 70 4.37 11.66 -3.97
N PRO A 71 4.34 12.92 -3.51
CA PRO A 71 5.18 13.98 -4.07
C PRO A 71 6.69 13.70 -3.93
N GLU A 72 7.07 13.03 -2.85
CA GLU A 72 8.46 12.76 -2.47
C GLU A 72 8.96 11.37 -2.95
N THR A 73 8.09 10.54 -3.55
CA THR A 73 8.51 9.22 -4.02
C THR A 73 9.36 9.33 -5.28
N LEU A 74 10.48 8.61 -5.30
CA LEU A 74 11.46 8.65 -6.38
C LEU A 74 10.95 7.93 -7.64
N CYS A 75 11.31 8.48 -8.78
CA CYS A 75 11.21 7.85 -10.09
C CYS A 75 12.48 7.04 -10.37
N PHE A 76 12.41 6.18 -11.39
CA PHE A 76 13.56 5.53 -12.01
C PHE A 76 14.72 6.49 -12.32
N CYS A 77 14.42 7.71 -12.77
CA CYS A 77 15.42 8.73 -13.07
C CYS A 77 15.99 9.43 -11.83
N THR A 78 15.77 8.87 -10.63
CA THR A 78 16.15 9.36 -9.30
C THR A 78 15.57 10.70 -8.86
N HIS A 79 14.74 11.33 -9.71
CA HIS A 79 13.99 12.54 -9.37
C HIS A 79 12.64 12.22 -8.72
N ARG A 80 12.12 13.16 -7.94
CA ARG A 80 10.87 13.02 -7.18
C ARG A 80 9.66 13.15 -8.09
N TYR A 81 8.53 12.57 -7.70
CA TYR A 81 7.29 12.67 -8.47
C TYR A 81 6.84 14.12 -8.70
N LYS A 82 7.00 15.01 -7.71
CA LYS A 82 6.71 16.45 -7.87
C LYS A 82 7.56 17.15 -8.94
N GLN A 83 8.72 16.60 -9.28
CA GLN A 83 9.60 17.11 -10.33
C GLN A 83 9.16 16.64 -11.73
N HIS A 84 8.12 15.83 -11.85
CA HIS A 84 7.54 15.43 -13.13
C HIS A 84 6.33 16.29 -13.49
N LYS A 85 5.97 16.35 -14.77
CA LYS A 85 4.78 17.05 -15.24
C LYS A 85 3.54 16.28 -14.79
N THR A 86 2.93 16.73 -13.71
CA THR A 86 1.74 16.12 -13.10
C THR A 86 0.48 16.95 -13.32
N ASP A 87 0.65 18.24 -13.57
CA ASP A 87 -0.43 19.19 -13.83
C ASP A 87 -0.75 19.27 -15.33
N PHE A 88 -2.02 19.08 -15.67
CA PHE A 88 -2.54 19.15 -17.03
C PHE A 88 -3.84 19.95 -17.07
N GLU A 89 -3.94 20.90 -18.00
CA GLU A 89 -5.19 21.65 -18.24
C GLU A 89 -6.28 20.76 -18.83
N THR A 90 -5.90 19.88 -19.74
CA THR A 90 -6.74 18.82 -20.28
C THR A 90 -5.98 17.50 -20.18
N VAL A 91 -6.59 16.50 -19.55
CA VAL A 91 -5.94 15.20 -19.36
C VAL A 91 -5.89 14.47 -20.71
N PRO A 92 -4.71 13.98 -21.14
CA PRO A 92 -4.60 13.22 -22.38
C PRO A 92 -5.48 11.96 -22.36
N GLN A 93 -6.18 11.69 -23.46
CA GLN A 93 -6.98 10.46 -23.60
C GLN A 93 -6.13 9.22 -23.92
N GLN A 94 -4.96 9.42 -24.53
CA GLN A 94 -4.05 8.33 -24.86
C GLN A 94 -3.40 7.75 -23.59
N ARG A 95 -3.53 6.44 -23.41
CA ARG A 95 -2.91 5.69 -22.31
C ARG A 95 -1.63 5.00 -22.78
N PRO A 96 -0.58 4.92 -21.95
CA PRO A 96 -0.43 5.52 -20.61
C PRO A 96 -0.18 7.03 -20.64
N ILE A 97 -0.64 7.76 -19.63
CA ILE A 97 -0.38 9.21 -19.50
C ILE A 97 1.12 9.41 -19.25
N SER A 98 1.78 10.12 -20.17
CA SER A 98 3.19 10.42 -20.06
C SER A 98 3.44 11.55 -19.07
N LEU A 99 4.22 11.25 -18.03
CA LEU A 99 4.64 12.21 -17.00
C LEU A 99 6.14 12.48 -17.15
N PRO A 100 6.57 13.36 -18.08
CA PRO A 100 7.99 13.64 -18.29
C PRO A 100 8.62 14.38 -17.10
N CYS A 101 9.90 14.15 -16.86
CA CYS A 101 10.66 14.88 -15.83
C CYS A 101 10.90 16.33 -16.28
N ARG A 102 10.78 17.29 -15.35
CA ARG A 102 10.99 18.72 -15.59
C ARG A 102 12.39 19.20 -15.20
N VAL A 103 13.20 18.33 -14.59
CA VAL A 103 14.57 18.67 -14.20
C VAL A 103 15.44 18.90 -15.44
N PRO A 104 16.15 20.03 -15.56
CA PRO A 104 17.01 20.32 -16.71
C PRO A 104 18.01 19.20 -16.97
N GLY A 105 18.09 18.74 -18.23
CA GLY A 105 19.01 17.67 -18.65
C GLY A 105 18.52 16.23 -18.41
N CYS A 106 17.37 16.04 -17.75
CA CYS A 106 16.80 14.69 -17.57
C CYS A 106 16.03 14.25 -18.82
N LEU A 107 16.33 13.05 -19.35
CA LEU A 107 15.68 12.49 -20.56
C LEU A 107 14.50 11.54 -20.23
N CYS A 108 14.02 11.56 -18.99
CA CYS A 108 12.92 10.74 -18.53
C CYS A 108 11.58 11.19 -19.14
N ARG A 109 10.90 10.31 -19.87
CA ARG A 109 9.64 10.61 -20.58
C ARG A 109 8.38 10.26 -19.78
N ALA A 110 8.48 9.36 -18.82
CA ALA A 110 7.36 8.91 -18.01
C ALA A 110 7.82 8.56 -16.59
N TYR A 111 7.00 8.88 -15.60
CA TYR A 111 7.25 8.49 -14.23
C TYR A 111 7.14 6.97 -14.07
N LEU A 112 8.17 6.36 -13.49
CA LEU A 112 8.24 4.92 -13.23
C LEU A 112 8.74 4.70 -11.82
N TYR A 113 7.95 4.00 -11.02
CA TYR A 113 8.33 3.65 -9.67
C TYR A 113 9.25 2.42 -9.64
N VAL A 114 10.29 2.49 -8.83
CA VAL A 114 11.17 1.34 -8.53
C VAL A 114 11.08 1.05 -7.03
N PRO A 115 10.72 -0.17 -6.62
CA PRO A 115 10.66 -0.51 -5.21
C PRO A 115 12.04 -0.48 -4.55
N LEU A 116 12.06 -0.22 -3.26
CA LEU A 116 13.25 -0.31 -2.39
C LEU A 116 13.06 -1.48 -1.44
N ASN A 117 14.15 -2.16 -1.09
CA ASN A 117 14.16 -3.14 0.00
C ASN A 117 14.56 -2.42 1.29
N GLY A 118 13.57 -1.85 1.99
CA GLY A 118 13.82 -0.91 3.09
C GLY A 118 14.53 0.35 2.56
N THR A 119 15.77 0.56 2.99
CA THR A 119 16.62 1.66 2.50
C THR A 119 17.51 1.27 1.31
N GLN A 120 17.55 -0.01 0.93
CA GLN A 120 18.47 -0.51 -0.08
C GLN A 120 17.81 -0.52 -1.47
N PRO A 121 18.47 0.05 -2.50
CA PRO A 121 18.00 -0.07 -3.87
C PRO A 121 17.98 -1.53 -4.34
N VAL A 122 16.92 -1.90 -5.08
CA VAL A 122 16.83 -3.23 -5.66
C VAL A 122 17.75 -3.35 -6.89
N ARG A 123 18.23 -4.57 -7.12
CA ARG A 123 19.14 -4.88 -8.23
C ARG A 123 18.36 -5.39 -9.45
N CYS A 124 18.90 -5.10 -10.62
CA CYS A 124 18.52 -5.72 -11.88
C CYS A 124 19.05 -7.17 -11.93
N ARG A 125 18.53 -7.98 -12.86
CA ARG A 125 19.05 -9.32 -13.21
C ARG A 125 20.55 -9.30 -13.54
N CYS A 126 21.06 -8.19 -14.09
CA CYS A 126 22.49 -7.98 -14.35
C CYS A 126 23.32 -7.65 -13.09
N LYS A 127 22.72 -7.68 -11.89
CA LYS A 127 23.30 -7.38 -10.56
C LYS A 127 23.66 -5.91 -10.29
N HIS A 128 23.50 -5.03 -11.29
CA HIS A 128 23.63 -3.59 -11.17
C HIS A 128 22.37 -2.94 -10.59
N PHE A 129 22.52 -1.76 -10.00
CA PHE A 129 21.44 -1.00 -9.40
C PHE A 129 20.65 -0.19 -10.45
N ALA A 130 19.48 0.33 -10.08
CA ALA A 130 18.60 1.08 -10.99
C ALA A 130 19.23 2.37 -11.52
N ASP A 131 20.05 3.05 -10.72
CA ASP A 131 20.81 4.26 -11.08
C ASP A 131 21.91 3.99 -12.13
N GLN A 132 22.38 2.74 -12.25
CA GLN A 132 23.31 2.29 -13.29
C GLN A 132 22.61 1.91 -14.61
N HIS A 133 21.36 2.34 -14.79
CA HIS A 133 20.59 2.17 -16.01
C HIS A 133 20.08 3.53 -16.49
N SER A 134 20.04 3.72 -17.81
CA SER A 134 19.55 4.97 -18.41
C SER A 134 18.04 5.12 -18.18
N ALA A 135 17.59 6.31 -17.83
CA ALA A 135 16.15 6.63 -17.75
C ALA A 135 15.46 6.77 -19.12
N GLN A 136 16.22 6.59 -20.22
CA GLN A 136 15.66 6.56 -21.57
C GLN A 136 14.85 5.28 -21.81
N PRO A 137 13.91 5.30 -22.78
CA PRO A 137 13.18 4.12 -23.19
C PRO A 137 14.12 2.95 -23.48
N GLY A 138 13.83 1.79 -22.89
CA GLY A 138 14.68 0.60 -22.96
C GLY A 138 15.52 0.35 -21.70
N PHE A 139 15.68 1.34 -20.82
CA PHE A 139 16.33 1.19 -19.50
C PHE A 139 17.66 0.45 -19.54
N LEU A 140 18.49 0.74 -20.55
CA LEU A 140 19.72 0.00 -20.79
C LEU A 140 20.73 0.23 -19.66
N CYS A 141 21.44 -0.83 -19.27
CA CYS A 141 22.50 -0.74 -18.28
C CYS A 141 23.73 -0.05 -18.86
N SER A 142 24.27 0.95 -18.15
CA SER A 142 25.51 1.61 -18.55
C SER A 142 26.75 0.81 -18.17
N ALA A 143 26.65 -0.10 -17.22
CA ALA A 143 27.77 -0.90 -16.71
C ALA A 143 27.99 -2.23 -17.45
N CYS A 144 27.01 -2.72 -18.21
CA CYS A 144 27.16 -3.98 -18.94
C CYS A 144 26.38 -4.02 -20.26
N SER A 145 26.91 -4.73 -21.25
CA SER A 145 26.38 -4.78 -22.62
C SER A 145 25.32 -5.85 -22.85
N LYS A 146 25.16 -6.82 -21.95
CA LYS A 146 24.21 -7.94 -22.09
C LYS A 146 22.83 -7.66 -21.46
N CYS A 147 22.66 -6.50 -20.81
CA CYS A 147 21.40 -6.13 -20.18
C CYS A 147 20.49 -5.44 -21.20
N SER A 148 19.34 -6.05 -21.49
CA SER A 148 18.33 -5.51 -22.41
C SER A 148 17.41 -4.46 -21.78
N GLY A 149 17.53 -4.23 -20.47
CA GLY A 149 16.69 -3.29 -19.72
C GLY A 149 16.64 -3.62 -18.23
N PHE A 150 16.33 -2.62 -17.41
CA PHE A 150 16.15 -2.84 -15.98
C PHE A 150 15.03 -3.82 -15.69
N HIS A 151 15.38 -4.91 -15.02
CA HIS A 151 14.45 -5.98 -14.67
C HIS A 151 14.84 -6.56 -13.32
N SER A 152 14.09 -6.24 -12.26
CA SER A 152 14.39 -6.72 -10.91
C SER A 152 13.58 -7.95 -10.53
N CYS A 153 14.24 -8.99 -10.02
CA CYS A 153 13.58 -10.17 -9.44
C CYS A 153 13.20 -9.99 -7.95
N PHE A 154 13.24 -8.76 -7.43
CA PHE A 154 12.79 -8.47 -6.07
C PHE A 154 11.34 -8.91 -5.89
N THR A 155 11.05 -9.63 -4.80
CA THR A 155 9.69 -10.07 -4.46
C THR A 155 9.01 -8.98 -3.64
N CYS A 156 7.91 -8.43 -4.15
CA CYS A 156 7.07 -7.50 -3.39
C CYS A 156 6.38 -8.24 -2.24
N ALA A 157 5.99 -7.51 -1.18
CA ALA A 157 5.22 -8.05 -0.06
C ALA A 157 3.88 -8.68 -0.48
N CYS A 158 3.33 -8.33 -1.65
CA CYS A 158 2.16 -9.02 -2.22
C CYS A 158 2.47 -10.43 -2.78
N GLY A 159 3.72 -10.88 -2.72
CA GLY A 159 4.19 -12.18 -3.20
C GLY A 159 4.55 -12.20 -4.70
N GLN A 160 4.25 -11.14 -5.45
CA GLN A 160 4.58 -11.04 -6.88
C GLN A 160 5.94 -10.36 -7.09
N PRO A 161 6.67 -10.70 -8.17
CA PRO A 161 7.95 -10.07 -8.44
C PRO A 161 7.76 -8.63 -8.96
N ALA A 162 8.76 -7.77 -8.71
CA ALA A 162 8.70 -6.35 -9.03
C ALA A 162 8.46 -6.04 -10.51
N TYR A 163 9.04 -6.84 -11.41
CA TYR A 163 8.87 -6.66 -12.86
C TYR A 163 7.44 -6.95 -13.35
N ALA A 164 6.63 -7.68 -12.58
CA ALA A 164 5.24 -7.96 -12.94
C ALA A 164 4.30 -6.81 -12.55
N HIS A 165 4.82 -5.79 -11.88
CA HIS A 165 4.04 -4.63 -11.48
C HIS A 165 4.22 -3.49 -12.48
N ASP A 166 3.12 -2.78 -12.72
CA ASP A 166 3.10 -1.62 -13.60
C ASP A 166 2.89 -0.33 -12.79
N THR A 167 3.54 0.75 -13.23
CA THR A 167 3.21 2.09 -12.73
C THR A 167 2.00 2.60 -13.52
N VAL A 168 0.85 2.63 -12.86
CA VAL A 168 -0.43 3.01 -13.47
C VAL A 168 -0.75 4.46 -13.12
N VAL A 169 -1.16 5.23 -14.12
CA VAL A 169 -1.60 6.62 -13.98
C VAL A 169 -3.08 6.71 -14.35
N GLU A 170 -3.91 7.08 -13.39
CA GLU A 170 -5.37 7.10 -13.48
C GLU A 170 -5.92 8.49 -13.19
N THR A 171 -7.07 8.78 -13.78
CA THR A 171 -7.89 9.94 -13.43
C THR A 171 -8.81 9.61 -12.26
N LYS A 172 -9.38 10.66 -11.64
CA LYS A 172 -10.41 10.51 -10.61
C LYS A 172 -11.57 9.63 -11.06
N GLN A 173 -12.06 9.83 -12.29
CA GLN A 173 -13.19 9.08 -12.85
C GLN A 173 -12.88 7.59 -13.02
N GLU A 174 -11.70 7.27 -13.58
CA GLU A 174 -11.27 5.87 -13.75
C GLU A 174 -11.11 5.15 -12.41
N ARG A 175 -10.60 5.86 -11.41
CA ARG A 175 -10.39 5.28 -10.08
C ARG A 175 -11.71 5.02 -9.36
N LEU A 176 -12.69 5.93 -9.47
CA LEU A 176 -14.05 5.70 -8.99
C LEU A 176 -14.74 4.54 -9.72
N ALA A 177 -14.56 4.42 -11.03
CA ALA A 177 -15.11 3.30 -11.80
C ALA A 177 -14.56 1.94 -11.36
N GLN A 178 -13.33 1.90 -10.84
CA GLN A 178 -12.73 0.71 -10.24
C GLN A 178 -13.11 0.51 -8.76
N GLY A 179 -13.92 1.39 -8.17
CA GLY A 179 -14.27 1.35 -6.75
C GLY A 179 -13.13 1.75 -5.80
N LYS A 180 -12.01 2.28 -6.32
CA LYS A 180 -10.82 2.59 -5.52
C LYS A 180 -10.97 3.94 -4.79
N PRO A 181 -10.33 4.11 -3.62
CA PRO A 181 -10.38 5.35 -2.88
C PRO A 181 -9.74 6.50 -3.65
N VAL A 182 -10.41 7.65 -3.59
CA VAL A 182 -10.00 8.93 -4.18
C VAL A 182 -9.68 9.98 -3.10
N GLY A 183 -10.21 9.80 -1.88
CA GLY A 183 -9.98 10.71 -0.76
C GLY A 183 -10.61 12.08 -0.95
N ARG A 184 -10.20 13.03 -0.10
CA ARG A 184 -10.59 14.45 -0.24
C ARG A 184 -9.73 15.12 -1.31
N ASP A 185 -10.34 16.04 -2.04
CA ASP A 185 -9.61 16.87 -2.99
C ASP A 185 -8.69 17.83 -2.23
N VAL A 186 -7.43 17.91 -2.67
CA VAL A 186 -6.38 18.67 -2.00
C VAL A 186 -5.65 19.57 -3.00
N PRO A 187 -5.23 20.77 -2.59
CA PRO A 187 -4.61 21.76 -3.47
C PRO A 187 -3.12 21.49 -3.80
N TYR A 188 -2.51 20.49 -3.16
CA TYR A 188 -1.07 20.28 -3.15
C TYR A 188 -0.54 19.68 -4.45
N ALA A 189 0.69 20.04 -4.80
CA ALA A 189 1.36 19.58 -5.99
C ALA A 189 1.66 18.08 -5.92
N ALA A 190 1.40 17.37 -7.03
CA ALA A 190 1.83 15.98 -7.24
C ALA A 190 1.48 15.02 -6.08
N MET A 191 0.26 15.13 -5.54
CA MET A 191 -0.20 14.23 -4.47
C MET A 191 -0.32 12.76 -4.89
N GLY A 192 -0.35 12.50 -6.20
CA GLY A 192 -0.47 11.15 -6.74
C GLY A 192 -1.69 10.44 -6.16
N ALA A 193 -1.51 9.17 -5.79
CA ALA A 193 -2.59 8.35 -5.26
C ALA A 193 -2.72 8.39 -3.72
N LEU A 194 -2.08 9.33 -3.03
CA LEU A 194 -2.25 9.49 -1.58
C LEU A 194 -3.62 10.07 -1.24
N THR A 195 -4.49 9.28 -0.60
CA THR A 195 -5.88 9.67 -0.30
C THR A 195 -6.15 9.84 1.19
N GLY A 196 -5.27 9.33 2.05
CA GLY A 196 -5.31 9.49 3.50
C GLY A 196 -4.10 8.84 4.17
N PHE A 197 -4.14 8.70 5.49
CA PHE A 197 -3.04 8.10 6.25
C PHE A 197 -2.80 6.63 5.89
N SER A 198 -3.87 5.85 5.67
CA SER A 198 -3.77 4.46 5.24
C SER A 198 -2.99 4.29 3.93
N SER A 199 -3.02 5.30 3.04
CA SER A 199 -2.31 5.27 1.76
C SER A 199 -0.78 5.18 1.90
N LEU A 200 -0.24 5.52 3.07
CA LEU A 200 1.20 5.41 3.35
C LEU A 200 1.63 3.96 3.58
N ALA A 201 0.70 3.10 4.01
CA ALA A 201 0.95 1.68 4.18
C ALA A 201 1.05 0.94 2.84
N GLU A 202 1.79 -0.16 2.84
CA GLU A 202 1.90 -1.05 1.68
C GLU A 202 0.55 -1.72 1.37
N GLY A 203 0.33 -2.05 0.09
CA GLY A 203 -0.97 -2.54 -0.37
C GLY A 203 -1.50 -3.75 0.41
N TYR A 204 -0.62 -4.68 0.82
CA TYR A 204 -1.02 -5.87 1.57
C TYR A 204 -1.54 -5.56 2.98
N MET A 205 -1.22 -4.38 3.53
CA MET A 205 -1.68 -3.93 4.86
C MET A 205 -2.94 -3.07 4.79
N ARG A 206 -3.36 -2.65 3.60
CA ARG A 206 -4.49 -1.73 3.42
C ARG A 206 -5.78 -2.52 3.20
N LEU A 207 -6.77 -2.27 4.06
CA LEU A 207 -8.09 -2.93 4.01
C LEU A 207 -9.07 -2.27 3.03
N ASP A 208 -8.67 -1.17 2.38
CA ASP A 208 -9.47 -0.55 1.32
C ASP A 208 -9.32 -1.29 -0.02
N ASP A 209 -10.21 -1.00 -0.97
CA ASP A 209 -10.28 -1.67 -2.29
C ASP A 209 -9.07 -1.42 -3.19
N SER A 210 -8.15 -0.51 -2.83
CA SER A 210 -6.84 -0.42 -3.49
C SER A 210 -5.79 -1.38 -2.92
N GLY A 211 -6.04 -1.97 -1.76
CA GLY A 211 -5.12 -2.83 -1.02
C GLY A 211 -5.46 -4.31 -1.10
N VAL A 212 -5.33 -5.01 0.03
CA VAL A 212 -5.79 -6.39 0.20
C VAL A 212 -7.32 -6.49 0.24
N GLY A 213 -7.99 -5.37 0.51
CA GLY A 213 -9.44 -5.32 0.67
C GLY A 213 -9.88 -5.81 2.04
N ALA A 214 -11.11 -5.48 2.41
CA ALA A 214 -11.68 -5.94 3.67
C ALA A 214 -11.89 -7.47 3.59
N PRO A 215 -11.61 -8.22 4.67
CA PRO A 215 -11.98 -9.63 4.71
C PRO A 215 -13.49 -9.79 4.47
N SER A 216 -13.88 -10.86 3.80
CA SER A 216 -15.29 -11.13 3.48
C SER A 216 -16.14 -11.19 4.76
N PRO A 217 -17.38 -10.66 4.75
CA PRO A 217 -18.27 -10.72 5.91
C PRO A 217 -18.48 -12.16 6.38
N GLU A 218 -18.57 -13.12 5.45
CA GLU A 218 -18.65 -14.55 5.76
C GLU A 218 -17.48 -15.05 6.63
N LEU A 219 -16.27 -14.51 6.45
CA LEU A 219 -15.09 -14.87 7.24
C LEU A 219 -15.15 -14.25 8.64
N LEU A 220 -15.66 -13.02 8.75
CA LEU A 220 -15.82 -12.32 10.02
C LEU A 220 -16.96 -12.89 10.87
N ASP A 221 -18.06 -13.27 10.20
CA ASP A 221 -19.26 -13.85 10.81
C ASP A 221 -19.13 -15.36 11.04
N SER A 222 -17.99 -15.96 10.65
CA SER A 222 -17.68 -17.36 10.93
C SER A 222 -17.61 -17.57 12.45
N PRO A 223 -18.36 -18.54 13.02
CA PRO A 223 -18.22 -18.87 14.43
C PRO A 223 -16.79 -19.31 14.71
N GLY A 224 -16.16 -18.68 15.72
CA GLY A 224 -14.78 -18.93 16.07
C GLY A 224 -14.49 -20.42 16.27
N THR A 225 -13.63 -20.99 15.46
CA THR A 225 -13.21 -22.38 15.63
C THR A 225 -12.13 -22.48 16.69
N ALA A 226 -12.01 -23.66 17.32
CA ALA A 226 -10.94 -23.92 18.28
C ALA A 226 -9.52 -23.70 17.71
N MET A 227 -9.40 -23.75 16.37
CA MET A 227 -8.18 -23.60 15.57
C MET A 227 -7.88 -22.15 15.18
N ASP A 228 -8.79 -21.21 15.42
CA ASP A 228 -8.57 -19.82 15.03
C ASP A 228 -7.46 -19.16 15.83
N HIS A 229 -6.78 -18.23 15.18
CA HIS A 229 -5.70 -17.46 15.78
C HIS A 229 -6.21 -16.73 17.03
N PRO A 230 -5.46 -16.71 18.16
CA PRO A 230 -5.90 -16.09 19.40
C PRO A 230 -6.41 -14.65 19.25
N PHE A 231 -5.84 -13.90 18.31
CA PHE A 231 -6.28 -12.54 17.96
C PHE A 231 -7.74 -12.49 17.47
N LEU A 232 -8.17 -13.41 16.61
CA LEU A 232 -9.55 -13.46 16.11
C LEU A 232 -10.54 -13.82 17.23
N LYS A 233 -10.13 -14.70 18.15
CA LYS A 233 -10.95 -15.08 19.31
C LYS A 233 -11.18 -13.92 20.29
N ALA A 234 -10.18 -13.06 20.49
CA ALA A 234 -10.30 -11.90 21.39
C ALA A 234 -11.33 -10.87 20.89
N PHE A 235 -11.42 -10.68 19.57
CA PHE A 235 -12.43 -9.80 18.97
C PHE A 235 -13.86 -10.37 19.09
N GLN A 236 -14.04 -11.68 18.96
CA GLN A 236 -15.34 -12.32 19.12
C GLN A 236 -15.88 -12.24 20.55
N ALA A 237 -15.01 -12.37 21.57
CA ALA A 237 -15.42 -12.24 22.97
C ALA A 237 -15.92 -10.82 23.34
N SER A 238 -15.58 -9.81 22.53
CA SER A 238 -15.98 -8.42 22.75
C SER A 238 -17.38 -8.10 22.20
N ALA A 239 -17.90 -8.94 21.31
CA ALA A 239 -19.19 -8.70 20.63
C ALA A 239 -20.40 -9.32 21.38
N THR A 240 -20.18 -10.21 22.34
CA THR A 240 -21.24 -10.87 23.10
C THR A 240 -21.07 -10.71 24.61
N ALA A 241 -21.59 -9.62 25.15
CA ALA A 241 -22.16 -9.55 26.51
C ALA A 241 -23.12 -8.35 26.54
N PRO A 242 -24.36 -8.49 27.05
CA PRO A 242 -24.61 -9.07 28.37
C PRO A 242 -25.71 -10.15 28.42
N GLU A 243 -25.70 -10.87 29.54
CA GLU A 243 -26.80 -11.63 30.17
C GLU A 243 -26.69 -13.17 30.26
N ALA A 244 -27.04 -13.63 31.46
CA ALA A 244 -27.42 -14.96 31.89
C ALA A 244 -26.33 -16.04 32.03
N LEU A 245 -25.75 -16.06 33.24
CA LEU A 245 -25.39 -17.29 33.93
C LEU A 245 -26.58 -18.27 33.93
N THR A 246 -26.59 -19.24 33.03
CA THR A 246 -27.27 -20.51 33.29
C THR A 246 -26.41 -21.68 32.81
N ASP A 247 -26.10 -22.51 33.79
CA ASP A 247 -25.40 -23.78 33.74
C ASP A 247 -26.10 -24.76 32.78
N VAL A 248 -25.60 -24.93 31.55
CA VAL A 248 -25.65 -26.20 30.80
C VAL A 248 -24.51 -26.24 29.76
N GLY A 249 -23.50 -27.09 29.98
CA GLY A 249 -22.80 -27.77 28.88
C GLY A 249 -21.52 -27.15 28.28
N THR A 250 -20.62 -26.56 29.07
CA THR A 250 -19.35 -25.96 28.58
C THR A 250 -18.10 -26.81 28.88
N SER A 251 -17.98 -27.97 28.24
CA SER A 251 -16.71 -28.74 28.32
C SER A 251 -15.64 -28.21 27.34
N SER A 252 -16.03 -27.63 26.20
CA SER A 252 -15.08 -27.20 25.16
C SER A 252 -14.57 -25.76 25.29
N GLN A 253 -15.22 -24.91 26.09
CA GLN A 253 -14.82 -23.50 26.21
C GLN A 253 -13.74 -23.26 27.28
N VAL A 254 -13.58 -24.19 28.23
CA VAL A 254 -12.64 -24.04 29.36
C VAL A 254 -11.19 -24.37 28.98
N SER A 255 -10.93 -25.06 27.86
CA SER A 255 -9.56 -25.47 27.48
C SER A 255 -8.73 -24.37 26.83
N SER A 256 -9.39 -23.33 26.27
CA SER A 256 -8.73 -22.23 25.54
C SER A 256 -8.25 -21.09 26.44
N LEU A 257 -8.70 -21.04 27.69
CA LEU A 257 -8.27 -20.04 28.67
C LEU A 257 -7.04 -20.53 29.42
N ARG A 258 -6.08 -19.63 29.65
CA ARG A 258 -4.93 -19.89 30.53
C ARG A 258 -5.48 -20.13 31.93
N ARG A 259 -5.11 -21.26 32.55
CA ARG A 259 -5.53 -21.50 33.94
C ARG A 259 -4.75 -20.55 34.86
N PRO A 260 -5.35 -20.06 35.96
CA PRO A 260 -4.73 -19.05 36.83
C PRO A 260 -3.33 -19.41 37.36
N GLU A 261 -3.01 -20.69 37.45
CA GLU A 261 -1.72 -21.21 37.96
C GLU A 261 -0.83 -21.87 36.88
N GLU A 262 -1.20 -21.75 35.60
CA GLU A 262 -0.50 -22.45 34.51
C GLU A 262 0.64 -21.60 33.92
N ASP A 263 1.85 -22.17 33.95
CA ASP A 263 3.02 -21.63 33.27
C ASP A 263 2.84 -21.63 31.74
N ASP A 264 3.45 -20.66 31.06
CA ASP A 264 3.29 -20.42 29.62
C ASP A 264 3.70 -21.65 28.80
N MET A 265 4.76 -22.35 29.21
CA MET A 265 5.22 -23.56 28.53
C MET A 265 4.19 -24.69 28.63
N ALA A 266 3.56 -24.87 29.80
CA ALA A 266 2.52 -25.88 30.03
C ALA A 266 1.24 -25.57 29.23
N PHE A 267 0.88 -24.28 29.12
CA PHE A 267 -0.26 -23.84 28.32
C PHE A 267 -0.09 -24.19 26.83
N PHE A 268 1.09 -23.89 26.24
CA PHE A 268 1.36 -24.20 24.83
C PHE A 268 1.44 -25.72 24.58
N GLU A 269 2.04 -26.48 25.51
CA GLU A 269 2.14 -27.93 25.38
C GLU A 269 0.77 -28.62 25.43
N ARG A 270 -0.12 -28.20 26.35
CA ARG A 270 -1.50 -28.71 26.41
C ARG A 270 -2.25 -28.48 25.09
N ARG A 271 -2.16 -27.25 24.55
CA ARG A 271 -2.78 -26.89 23.27
C ARG A 271 -2.21 -27.67 22.09
N TYR A 272 -0.90 -27.96 22.10
CA TYR A 272 -0.28 -28.79 21.07
C TYR A 272 -0.78 -30.24 21.13
N GLN A 273 -0.82 -30.85 22.32
CA GLN A 273 -1.31 -32.22 22.50
C GLN A 273 -2.79 -32.37 22.11
N GLU A 274 -3.62 -31.38 22.43
CA GLU A 274 -5.03 -31.35 22.01
C GLU A 274 -5.18 -31.27 20.48
N ARG A 275 -4.37 -30.44 19.81
CA ARG A 275 -4.35 -30.35 18.33
C ARG A 275 -4.01 -31.69 17.69
N ILE A 276 -2.97 -32.36 18.20
CA ILE A 276 -2.57 -33.69 17.73
C ILE A 276 -3.68 -34.72 17.97
N LYS A 277 -4.38 -34.67 19.12
CA LYS A 277 -5.53 -35.56 19.40
C LYS A 277 -6.68 -35.31 18.43
N MET A 278 -7.01 -34.05 18.14
CA MET A 278 -8.08 -33.69 17.20
C MET A 278 -7.73 -34.08 15.76
N GLU A 279 -6.50 -33.87 15.31
CA GLU A 279 -6.03 -34.31 13.99
C GLU A 279 -6.10 -35.85 13.84
N LYS A 280 -5.74 -36.59 14.90
CA LYS A 280 -5.88 -38.05 14.92
C LYS A 280 -7.35 -38.48 14.88
N ALA A 281 -8.23 -37.81 15.62
CA ALA A 281 -9.67 -38.09 15.62
C ALA A 281 -10.33 -37.79 14.26
N ALA A 282 -9.93 -36.70 13.60
CA ALA A 282 -10.39 -36.35 12.26
C ALA A 282 -9.95 -37.39 11.21
N LYS A 283 -8.70 -37.86 11.28
CA LYS A 283 -8.20 -38.96 10.41
C LYS A 283 -8.95 -40.27 10.63
N HIS A 284 -9.44 -40.53 11.83
CA HIS A 284 -10.26 -41.72 12.14
C HIS A 284 -11.68 -41.60 11.60
N LYS A 285 -12.30 -40.41 11.65
CA LYS A 285 -13.64 -40.16 11.09
C LYS A 285 -13.68 -40.26 9.55
N GLY A 286 -12.58 -39.98 8.86
CA GLY A 286 -12.47 -40.16 7.40
C GLY A 286 -12.37 -41.61 6.90
N LYS A 287 -12.33 -42.61 7.80
CA LYS A 287 -12.18 -44.05 7.47
C LYS A 287 -13.43 -44.90 7.72
N ALA A 288 -14.62 -44.31 7.89
CA ALA A 288 -15.85 -45.09 8.04
C ALA A 288 -16.24 -45.81 6.72
N PRO A 289 -16.63 -47.10 6.72
CA PRO A 289 -16.98 -47.82 5.50
C PRO A 289 -18.34 -47.38 4.94
N VAL A 290 -18.42 -47.18 3.63
CA VAL A 290 -19.66 -46.88 2.88
C VAL A 290 -20.61 -48.09 2.95
N PRO A 291 -21.92 -47.92 3.21
CA PRO A 291 -22.86 -49.05 3.24
C PRO A 291 -23.04 -49.61 1.82
N SER A 292 -22.90 -50.93 1.69
CA SER A 292 -23.00 -51.69 0.45
C SER A 292 -24.39 -51.57 -0.18
N LYS A 293 -24.45 -51.17 -1.45
CA LYS A 293 -25.68 -51.11 -2.26
C LYS A 293 -26.22 -52.53 -2.52
N THR A 294 -27.45 -52.79 -2.13
CA THR A 294 -28.27 -53.93 -2.57
C THR A 294 -28.51 -53.88 -4.08
N LYS A 295 -28.24 -54.98 -4.79
CA LYS A 295 -28.58 -55.17 -6.21
C LYS A 295 -30.06 -55.53 -6.36
N PRO A 296 -30.76 -55.05 -7.41
CA PRO A 296 -32.10 -55.50 -7.73
C PRO A 296 -32.06 -56.81 -8.53
N SER A 297 -32.99 -57.72 -8.21
CA SER A 297 -33.51 -58.77 -9.10
C SER A 297 -34.99 -58.51 -9.31
#